data_AF-T0ZSA4-F1
#
_entry.id   AF-T0ZSA4-F1
#
_cell.length_a   1.000
_cell.length_b   1.000
_cell.length_c   1.000
_cell.angle_alpha   90.00
_cell.angle_beta   90.00
_cell.angle_gamma   90.00
#
_symmetry.space_group_name_H-M   'P 1'
#
loop_
_entity.id
_entity.type
_entity.pdbx_description
1 polymer ?
#
loop_
_entity_poly.entity_id
_entity_poly.type
_entity_poly.pdbx_seq_one_letter_code
_entity_poly.pdbx_strand_id
1 'polypeptide(L)'
;MTFVVLALASLLSFIPKVSAAEVIRVAADAPGKPFPHFWEEMFGSGHATLAMRADYLRDLRAVKRITDFRYVRFHGILDHGVGVYTRDYLGRPVYNFSNVDTIYDGLLSNGVMPFVELSFMPPAIAANPDDRYAFWYRPNVSPPQTYGKWAAVIKTFARHLVARYGINEVSKWYFEVWNEPNETFRGDTWRQQHTYFGLYDATAR
;
A
#
# COMPACT_ATOMS: atom_id res chain seq x y z
N MET A 1 -39.84 -75.42 -3.79
CA MET A 1 -39.92 -74.68 -5.07
C MET A 1 -40.20 -73.22 -4.76
N THR A 2 -39.14 -72.43 -4.91
CA THR A 2 -39.02 -71.00 -5.23
C THR A 2 -40.29 -70.13 -5.23
N PHE A 3 -40.31 -69.09 -4.39
CA PHE A 3 -40.90 -67.80 -4.77
C PHE A 3 -39.95 -66.66 -4.34
N VAL A 4 -39.51 -65.92 -5.35
CA VAL A 4 -38.63 -64.76 -5.27
C VAL A 4 -39.42 -63.59 -4.68
N VAL A 5 -38.99 -63.05 -3.55
CA VAL A 5 -39.50 -61.76 -3.04
C VAL A 5 -38.78 -60.65 -3.80
N LEU A 6 -39.53 -59.93 -4.64
CA LEU A 6 -39.07 -58.74 -5.34
C LEU A 6 -38.66 -57.67 -4.32
N ALA A 7 -37.36 -57.39 -4.24
CA ALA A 7 -36.86 -56.13 -3.71
C ALA A 7 -37.11 -55.04 -4.76
N LEU A 8 -38.27 -54.38 -4.71
CA LEU A 8 -38.51 -53.16 -5.48
C LEU A 8 -37.65 -52.06 -4.87
N ALA A 9 -36.52 -51.77 -5.52
CA ALA A 9 -35.64 -50.67 -5.18
C ALA A 9 -36.40 -49.35 -5.23
N SER A 10 -36.51 -48.69 -4.07
CA SER A 10 -36.99 -47.33 -3.93
C SER A 10 -35.96 -46.36 -4.55
N LEU A 11 -36.03 -46.16 -5.87
CA LEU A 11 -35.46 -44.97 -6.52
C LEU A 11 -36.31 -43.75 -6.13
N LEU A 12 -36.03 -43.21 -4.95
CA LEU A 12 -36.40 -41.83 -4.63
C LEU A 12 -35.64 -40.92 -5.59
N SER A 13 -36.34 -40.48 -6.63
CA SER A 13 -35.85 -39.52 -7.60
C SER A 13 -35.47 -38.22 -6.86
N PHE A 14 -34.19 -37.87 -6.85
CA PHE A 14 -33.74 -36.53 -6.48
C PHE A 14 -34.26 -35.56 -7.56
N ILE A 15 -35.43 -34.97 -7.32
CA ILE A 15 -35.90 -33.84 -8.13
C ILE A 15 -35.14 -32.61 -7.61
N PRO A 16 -34.23 -31.99 -8.40
CA PRO A 16 -33.61 -30.75 -7.97
C PRO A 16 -34.72 -29.70 -7.80
N LYS A 17 -34.76 -29.06 -6.62
CA LYS A 17 -35.60 -27.87 -6.43
C LYS A 17 -35.11 -26.81 -7.40
N VAL A 18 -35.82 -26.65 -8.51
CA VAL A 18 -35.68 -25.47 -9.37
C VAL A 18 -36.15 -24.29 -8.52
N SER A 19 -35.20 -23.45 -8.09
CA SER A 19 -35.54 -22.19 -7.43
C SER A 19 -36.41 -21.38 -8.38
N ALA A 20 -37.57 -20.92 -7.92
CA ALA A 20 -38.41 -20.06 -8.72
C ALA A 20 -37.62 -18.80 -9.12
N ALA A 21 -37.84 -18.33 -10.35
CA ALA A 21 -37.19 -17.12 -10.82
C ALA A 21 -37.59 -15.93 -9.94
N GLU A 22 -36.60 -15.26 -9.35
CA GLU A 22 -36.80 -14.04 -8.59
C GLU A 22 -36.93 -12.85 -9.57
N VAL A 23 -38.01 -12.09 -9.46
CA VAL A 23 -38.23 -10.89 -10.26
C VAL A 23 -37.88 -9.67 -9.43
N ILE A 24 -36.73 -9.05 -9.71
CA ILE A 24 -36.30 -7.79 -9.08
C ILE A 24 -36.84 -6.63 -9.91
N ARG A 25 -37.68 -5.77 -9.30
CA ARG A 25 -38.17 -4.54 -9.93
C ARG A 25 -37.41 -3.35 -9.38
N VAL A 26 -36.74 -2.60 -10.25
CA VAL A 26 -35.99 -1.39 -9.88
C VAL A 26 -36.78 -0.17 -10.36
N ALA A 27 -37.23 0.67 -9.42
CA ALA A 27 -37.84 1.96 -9.72
C ALA A 27 -36.76 3.04 -9.77
N ALA A 28 -36.31 3.40 -10.99
CA ALA A 28 -35.22 4.35 -11.19
C ALA A 28 -35.56 5.80 -10.81
N ASP A 29 -36.85 6.11 -10.67
CA ASP A 29 -37.42 7.41 -10.31
C ASP A 29 -37.76 7.55 -8.82
N ALA A 30 -37.67 6.46 -8.06
CA ALA A 30 -37.90 6.50 -6.62
C ALA A 30 -36.75 7.23 -5.89
N PRO A 31 -37.03 7.92 -4.76
CA PRO A 31 -35.98 8.54 -3.95
C PRO A 31 -34.92 7.53 -3.51
N GLY A 32 -33.67 7.76 -3.92
CA GLY A 32 -32.52 6.96 -3.54
C GLY A 32 -31.81 7.44 -2.28
N LYS A 33 -30.75 6.72 -1.90
CA LYS A 33 -29.74 7.17 -0.92
C LYS A 33 -28.42 7.38 -1.65
N PRO A 34 -27.53 8.28 -1.17
CA PRO A 34 -26.18 8.38 -1.71
C PRO A 34 -25.47 7.04 -1.65
N PHE A 35 -24.84 6.63 -2.75
CA PHE A 35 -24.01 5.44 -2.84
C PHE A 35 -22.60 5.87 -3.25
N PRO A 36 -21.74 6.25 -2.29
CA PRO A 36 -20.40 6.74 -2.60
C PRO A 36 -19.50 5.60 -3.07
N HIS A 37 -18.76 5.83 -4.17
CA HIS A 37 -17.87 4.84 -4.80
C HIS A 37 -16.48 4.81 -4.16
N PHE A 38 -16.39 4.58 -2.86
CA PHE A 38 -15.11 4.62 -2.14
C PHE A 38 -14.09 3.57 -2.63
N TRP A 39 -14.54 2.49 -3.28
CA TRP A 39 -13.67 1.44 -3.82
C TRP A 39 -12.89 1.87 -5.07
N GLU A 40 -13.27 2.98 -5.72
CA GLU A 40 -12.60 3.55 -6.90
C GLU A 40 -11.68 4.73 -6.55
N GLU A 41 -11.62 5.16 -5.28
CA GLU A 41 -10.88 6.36 -4.86
C GLU A 41 -9.35 6.15 -4.82
N MET A 42 -8.89 4.94 -4.47
CA MET A 42 -7.48 4.63 -4.25
C MET A 42 -7.13 3.24 -4.78
N PHE A 43 -6.03 3.13 -5.53
CA PHE A 43 -5.49 1.85 -5.97
C PHE A 43 -4.09 1.56 -5.43
N GLY A 44 -3.80 0.27 -5.22
CA GLY A 44 -2.48 -0.22 -4.87
C GLY A 44 -1.55 -0.28 -6.06
N SER A 45 -0.25 -0.33 -5.80
CA SER A 45 0.78 -0.42 -6.81
C SER A 45 2.01 -1.18 -6.31
N GLY A 46 2.90 -1.56 -7.22
CA GLY A 46 4.22 -2.08 -6.86
C GLY A 46 5.10 -0.98 -6.24
N HIS A 47 6.34 -1.31 -5.87
CA HIS A 47 7.22 -0.38 -5.15
C HIS A 47 7.51 0.93 -5.91
N ALA A 48 7.81 1.99 -5.16
CA ALA A 48 7.86 3.39 -5.60
C ALA A 48 8.66 3.64 -6.89
N THR A 49 9.80 2.98 -7.09
CA THR A 49 10.65 3.22 -8.27
C THR A 49 9.99 2.82 -9.59
N LEU A 50 8.99 1.93 -9.57
CA LEU A 50 8.21 1.60 -10.76
C LEU A 50 7.46 2.81 -11.32
N ALA A 51 7.08 3.77 -10.48
CA ALA A 51 6.37 4.98 -10.90
C ALA A 51 7.20 5.90 -11.80
N MET A 52 8.53 5.72 -11.86
CA MET A 52 9.40 6.44 -12.78
C MET A 52 9.37 5.87 -14.20
N ARG A 53 8.76 4.69 -14.42
CA ARG A 53 8.75 4.04 -15.73
C ARG A 53 7.64 4.59 -16.62
N ALA A 54 7.93 4.72 -17.91
CA ALA A 54 6.96 5.21 -18.89
C ALA A 54 5.76 4.27 -19.07
N ASP A 55 5.97 2.95 -18.97
CA ASP A 55 4.90 1.96 -19.05
C ASP A 55 3.98 2.01 -17.83
N TYR A 56 4.52 2.18 -16.63
CA TYR A 56 3.74 2.45 -15.43
C TYR A 56 2.83 3.67 -15.62
N LEU A 57 3.38 4.81 -16.06
CA LEU A 57 2.59 6.03 -16.23
C LEU A 57 1.54 5.90 -17.34
N ARG A 58 1.80 5.09 -18.38
CA ARG A 58 0.80 4.76 -19.40
C ARG A 58 -0.35 3.98 -18.79
N ASP A 59 -0.06 2.98 -17.97
CA ASP A 59 -1.08 2.14 -17.36
C ASP A 59 -1.87 2.92 -16.29
N LEU A 60 -1.20 3.78 -15.51
CA LEU A 60 -1.81 4.76 -14.59
C LEU A 60 -2.88 5.61 -15.32
N ARG A 61 -2.52 6.20 -16.47
CA ARG A 61 -3.46 6.98 -17.29
C ARG A 61 -4.59 6.14 -17.87
N ALA A 62 -4.32 4.90 -18.26
CA ALA A 62 -5.34 4.01 -18.79
C ALA A 62 -6.41 3.72 -17.74
N VAL A 63 -5.99 3.41 -16.51
CA VAL A 63 -6.88 3.15 -15.38
C VAL A 63 -7.62 4.43 -14.96
N LYS A 64 -6.93 5.57 -14.85
CA LYS A 64 -7.55 6.83 -14.43
C LYS A 64 -8.67 7.28 -15.38
N ARG A 65 -8.51 7.06 -16.69
CA ARG A 65 -9.56 7.39 -17.67
C ARG A 65 -10.87 6.61 -17.46
N ILE A 66 -10.81 5.47 -16.77
CA ILE A 66 -11.96 4.60 -16.54
C ILE A 66 -12.58 4.88 -15.17
N THR A 67 -11.75 5.06 -14.13
CA THR A 67 -12.22 5.09 -12.74
C THR A 67 -12.14 6.46 -12.07
N ASP A 68 -11.40 7.40 -12.67
CA ASP A 68 -11.04 8.69 -12.08
C ASP A 68 -10.47 8.62 -10.65
N PHE A 69 -9.76 7.52 -10.33
CA PHE A 69 -9.16 7.35 -9.01
C PHE A 69 -8.22 8.51 -8.66
N ARG A 70 -8.12 8.78 -7.36
CA ARG A 70 -7.46 9.97 -6.81
C ARG A 70 -6.13 9.66 -6.15
N TYR A 71 -5.96 8.45 -5.60
CA TYR A 71 -4.76 8.08 -4.87
C TYR A 71 -4.10 6.82 -5.40
N VAL A 72 -2.77 6.78 -5.34
CA VAL A 72 -2.01 5.53 -5.51
C VAL A 72 -1.19 5.24 -4.25
N ARG A 73 -1.23 4.00 -3.78
CA ARG A 73 -0.49 3.50 -2.62
C ARG A 73 0.59 2.52 -3.08
N PHE A 74 1.84 2.76 -2.71
CA PHE A 74 2.96 1.86 -2.97
C PHE A 74 3.92 1.77 -1.80
N HIS A 75 4.68 0.68 -1.76
CA HIS A 75 5.76 0.49 -0.82
C HIS A 75 7.02 1.27 -1.20
N GLY A 76 7.87 1.53 -0.21
CA GLY A 76 9.30 1.71 -0.47
C GLY A 76 9.73 3.12 -0.89
N ILE A 77 8.98 4.18 -0.57
CA ILE A 77 9.43 5.55 -0.88
C ILE A 77 10.74 5.94 -0.18
N LEU A 78 11.02 5.37 1.00
CA LEU A 78 12.26 5.54 1.77
C LEU A 78 13.27 4.41 1.52
N ASP A 79 12.95 3.47 0.64
CA ASP A 79 13.82 2.34 0.35
C ASP A 79 15.10 2.77 -0.38
N HIS A 80 16.13 1.93 -0.28
CA HIS A 80 17.43 2.17 -0.89
C HIS A 80 17.39 2.38 -2.41
N GLY A 81 16.43 1.78 -3.12
CA GLY A 81 16.22 2.02 -4.54
C GLY A 81 15.77 3.44 -4.89
N VAL A 82 15.08 4.13 -3.98
CA VAL A 82 14.72 5.55 -4.12
C VAL A 82 15.89 6.43 -3.69
N GLY A 83 16.58 6.06 -2.61
CA GLY A 83 17.84 6.69 -2.21
C GLY A 83 17.70 7.96 -1.38
N VAL A 84 16.63 8.07 -0.57
CA VAL A 84 16.31 9.27 0.22
C VAL A 84 17.40 9.66 1.22
N TYR A 85 18.03 8.69 1.88
CA TYR A 85 18.96 8.94 2.97
C TYR A 85 20.24 8.12 2.84
N THR A 86 21.38 8.79 3.03
CA THR A 86 22.69 8.17 3.21
C THR A 86 23.54 9.00 4.19
N ARG A 87 24.82 8.62 4.35
CA ARG A 87 25.83 9.40 5.05
C ARG A 87 27.00 9.69 4.12
N ASP A 88 27.63 10.85 4.29
CA ASP A 88 28.90 11.14 3.63
C ASP A 88 30.08 10.44 4.33
N TYR A 89 31.29 10.66 3.82
CA TYR A 89 32.53 10.07 4.35
C TYR A 89 32.87 10.55 5.78
N LEU A 90 32.29 11.66 6.25
CA LEU A 90 32.41 12.15 7.62
C LEU A 90 31.26 11.66 8.52
N GLY A 91 30.39 10.80 8.00
CA GLY A 91 29.24 10.27 8.70
C GLY A 91 28.07 11.25 8.84
N ARG A 92 28.09 12.40 8.15
CA ARG A 92 27.01 13.41 8.22
C ARG A 92 25.80 12.95 7.38
N PRO A 93 24.56 13.24 7.83
CA PRO A 93 23.35 12.95 7.05
C PRO A 93 23.38 13.61 5.66
N VAL A 94 23.05 12.85 4.63
CA VAL A 94 22.84 13.34 3.26
C VAL A 94 21.46 12.90 2.80
N TYR A 95 20.67 13.86 2.32
CA TYR A 95 19.32 13.64 1.80
C TYR A 95 19.29 13.87 0.29
N ASN A 96 18.68 12.96 -0.46
CA ASN A 96 18.51 13.08 -1.90
C ASN A 96 17.04 12.81 -2.27
N PHE A 97 16.35 13.84 -2.74
CA PHE A 97 14.94 13.75 -3.10
C PHE A 97 14.69 13.65 -4.61
N SER A 98 15.73 13.53 -5.44
CA SER A 98 15.58 13.55 -6.92
C SER A 98 14.59 12.49 -7.43
N ASN A 99 14.66 11.26 -6.89
CA ASN A 99 13.75 10.19 -7.28
C ASN A 99 12.35 10.36 -6.65
N VAL A 100 12.27 10.86 -5.41
CA VAL A 100 10.98 11.20 -4.77
C VAL A 100 10.24 12.23 -5.62
N ASP A 101 10.95 13.27 -6.06
CA ASP A 101 10.43 14.34 -6.90
C ASP A 101 9.96 13.78 -8.24
N THR A 102 10.78 12.97 -8.91
CA THR A 102 10.41 12.31 -10.18
C THR A 102 9.13 11.47 -10.03
N ILE A 103 9.04 10.69 -8.95
CA ILE A 103 7.89 9.81 -8.67
C ILE A 103 6.63 10.64 -8.44
N TYR A 104 6.67 11.60 -7.50
CA TYR A 104 5.49 12.36 -7.11
C TYR A 104 5.08 13.40 -8.15
N ASP A 105 6.01 14.08 -8.83
CA ASP A 105 5.69 14.92 -9.99
C ASP A 105 5.00 14.09 -11.09
N GLY A 106 5.47 12.85 -11.32
CA GLY A 106 4.87 11.92 -12.25
C GLY A 106 3.42 11.59 -11.91
N LEU A 107 3.10 11.36 -10.63
CA LEU A 107 1.71 11.15 -10.20
C LEU A 107 0.86 12.42 -10.33
N LEU A 108 1.35 13.53 -9.77
CA LEU A 108 0.59 14.79 -9.68
C LEU A 108 0.31 15.39 -11.06
N SER A 109 1.26 15.29 -12.00
CA SER A 109 1.05 15.70 -13.39
C SER A 109 -0.03 14.88 -14.11
N ASN A 110 -0.37 13.69 -13.60
CA ASN A 110 -1.48 12.86 -14.08
C ASN A 110 -2.74 12.98 -13.18
N GLY A 111 -2.78 13.96 -12.27
CA GLY A 111 -3.92 14.21 -11.39
C GLY A 111 -4.16 13.11 -10.37
N VAL A 112 -3.09 12.42 -9.95
CA VAL A 112 -3.11 11.37 -8.92
C VAL A 112 -2.23 11.82 -7.76
N MET A 113 -2.76 11.73 -6.53
CA MET A 113 -2.02 12.03 -5.31
C MET A 113 -1.39 10.74 -4.74
N PRO A 114 -0.24 10.85 -4.04
CA PRO A 114 0.29 9.70 -3.32
C PRO A 114 -0.51 9.45 -2.03
N PHE A 115 -0.81 8.18 -1.78
CA PHE A 115 -1.06 7.66 -0.44
C PHE A 115 0.29 7.17 0.08
N VAL A 116 0.91 7.98 0.94
CA VAL A 116 2.33 7.86 1.30
C VAL A 116 2.51 6.79 2.36
N GLU A 117 2.96 5.61 1.97
CA GLU A 117 3.48 4.62 2.91
C GLU A 117 4.94 4.96 3.28
N LEU A 118 5.18 5.22 4.57
CA LEU A 118 6.50 5.55 5.11
C LEU A 118 7.32 4.29 5.34
N SER A 119 7.86 3.73 4.26
CA SER A 119 8.64 2.49 4.23
C SER A 119 9.64 2.48 3.06
N PHE A 120 10.57 1.55 2.95
CA PHE A 120 11.07 0.70 4.03
C PHE A 120 12.27 1.41 4.70
N MET A 121 13.05 0.73 5.53
CA MET A 121 14.09 1.40 6.32
C MET A 121 15.29 1.80 5.43
N PRO A 122 15.75 3.07 5.44
CA PRO A 122 17.02 3.41 4.80
C PRO A 122 18.18 2.65 5.47
N PRO A 123 19.02 1.90 4.73
CA PRO A 123 20.04 1.03 5.34
C PRO A 123 21.02 1.74 6.27
N ALA A 124 21.35 3.01 5.99
CA ALA A 124 22.27 3.81 6.80
C ALA A 124 21.74 4.21 8.19
N ILE A 125 20.46 3.93 8.48
CA ILE A 125 19.86 4.06 9.82
C ILE A 125 19.19 2.79 10.31
N ALA A 126 19.28 1.67 9.58
CA ALA A 126 18.76 0.38 10.02
C ALA A 126 19.57 -0.19 11.19
N ALA A 127 18.90 -0.77 12.19
CA ALA A 127 19.55 -1.46 13.29
C ALA A 127 20.36 -2.67 12.79
N ASN A 128 19.79 -3.41 11.84
CA ASN A 128 20.46 -4.43 11.06
C ASN A 128 20.36 -4.11 9.54
N PRO A 129 21.42 -3.55 8.92
CA PRO A 129 21.44 -3.25 7.48
C PRO A 129 21.26 -4.45 6.56
N ASP A 130 21.46 -5.68 7.06
CA ASP A 130 21.38 -6.93 6.30
C ASP A 130 20.03 -7.65 6.46
N ASP A 131 19.11 -7.09 7.26
CA ASP A 131 17.75 -7.60 7.44
C ASP A 131 16.88 -7.29 6.21
N ARG A 132 17.09 -8.06 5.14
CA ARG A 132 16.47 -7.85 3.83
C ARG A 132 15.32 -8.80 3.60
N TYR A 133 14.17 -8.23 3.28
CA TYR A 133 12.99 -9.02 2.96
C TYR A 133 13.10 -9.71 1.59
N ALA A 134 12.36 -10.81 1.41
CA ALA A 134 12.51 -11.73 0.28
C ALA A 134 11.97 -11.22 -1.07
N PHE A 135 11.49 -9.98 -1.13
CA PHE A 135 11.17 -9.35 -2.41
C PHE A 135 12.41 -9.21 -3.30
N TRP A 136 12.21 -9.18 -4.62
CA TRP A 136 13.28 -9.00 -5.61
C TRP A 136 14.16 -7.76 -5.34
N TYR A 137 13.54 -6.65 -4.95
CA TYR A 137 14.24 -5.40 -4.66
C TYR A 137 14.83 -5.33 -3.25
N ARG A 138 14.75 -6.40 -2.44
CA ARG A 138 15.45 -6.58 -1.15
C ARG A 138 15.33 -5.38 -0.18
N PRO A 139 14.12 -4.90 0.15
CA PRO A 139 13.97 -3.78 1.08
C PRO A 139 14.49 -4.16 2.47
N ASN A 140 15.05 -3.18 3.18
CA ASN A 140 15.46 -3.39 4.57
C ASN A 140 14.25 -3.27 5.49
N VAL A 141 13.96 -4.34 6.21
CA VAL A 141 12.84 -4.40 7.14
C VAL A 141 13.28 -4.24 8.58
N SER A 142 14.53 -3.89 8.90
CA SER A 142 14.94 -3.70 10.28
C SER A 142 14.28 -2.46 10.92
N PRO A 143 14.04 -2.44 12.25
CA PRO A 143 13.78 -1.18 12.96
C PRO A 143 14.97 -0.20 12.83
N PRO A 144 14.78 1.10 13.13
CA PRO A 144 15.88 2.04 13.07
C PRO A 144 16.86 1.82 14.23
N GLN A 145 18.14 2.18 14.04
CA GLN A 145 19.17 2.19 15.10
C GLN A 145 18.72 2.98 16.32
N THR A 146 17.99 4.08 16.08
CA THR A 146 17.37 4.92 17.12
C THR A 146 16.12 5.57 16.52
N TYR A 147 15.05 5.70 17.29
CA TYR A 147 13.86 6.44 16.85
C TYR A 147 14.14 7.91 16.52
N GLY A 148 15.13 8.53 17.16
CA GLY A 148 15.55 9.91 16.85
C GLY A 148 16.09 10.08 15.43
N LYS A 149 16.90 9.12 14.94
CA LYS A 149 17.39 9.11 13.55
C LYS A 149 16.23 8.95 12.56
N TRP A 150 15.29 8.05 12.85
CA TRP A 150 14.09 7.87 12.05
C TRP A 150 13.23 9.15 12.00
N ALA A 151 12.93 9.75 13.15
CA ALA A 151 12.17 10.99 13.24
C ALA A 151 12.86 12.13 12.46
N ALA A 152 14.19 12.20 12.46
CA ALA A 152 14.92 13.18 11.66
C ALA A 152 14.74 12.96 10.15
N VAL A 153 14.70 11.71 9.68
CA VAL A 153 14.38 11.39 8.27
C VAL A 153 12.96 11.81 7.93
N ILE A 154 11.97 11.40 8.73
CA ILE A 154 10.56 11.74 8.50
C ILE A 154 10.34 13.25 8.49
N LYS A 155 10.88 13.97 9.46
CA LYS A 155 10.77 15.43 9.54
C LYS A 155 11.39 16.12 8.33
N THR A 156 12.54 15.63 7.87
CA THR A 156 13.23 16.21 6.70
C THR A 156 12.48 15.90 5.41
N PHE A 157 11.98 14.68 5.26
CA PHE A 157 11.13 14.26 4.15
C PHE A 157 9.83 15.08 4.08
N ALA A 158 9.08 15.20 5.18
CA ALA A 158 7.84 15.98 5.23
C ALA A 158 8.09 17.47 4.91
N ARG A 159 9.18 18.06 5.45
CA ARG A 159 9.57 19.44 5.11
C ARG A 159 9.88 19.61 3.63
N HIS A 160 10.57 18.64 3.02
CA HIS A 160 10.83 18.67 1.59
C HIS A 160 9.55 18.62 0.77
N LEU A 161 8.61 17.72 1.09
CA LEU A 161 7.32 17.65 0.42
C LEU A 161 6.55 18.97 0.51
N VAL A 162 6.46 19.56 1.72
CA VAL A 162 5.78 20.84 1.91
C VAL A 162 6.50 21.97 1.18
N ALA A 163 7.83 21.99 1.17
CA ALA A 163 8.61 23.00 0.45
C ALA A 163 8.41 22.91 -1.07
N ARG A 164 8.28 21.70 -1.62
CA ARG A 164 8.12 21.47 -3.06
C ARG A 164 6.69 21.66 -3.55
N TYR A 165 5.72 21.06 -2.87
CA TYR A 165 4.33 20.97 -3.34
C TYR A 165 3.40 21.97 -2.64
N GLY A 166 3.85 22.60 -1.55
CA GLY A 166 3.04 23.49 -0.73
C GLY A 166 2.12 22.73 0.23
N ILE A 167 1.87 23.32 1.41
CA ILE A 167 1.10 22.67 2.48
C ILE A 167 -0.34 22.34 2.06
N ASN A 168 -0.97 23.18 1.24
CA ASN A 168 -2.35 22.97 0.78
C ASN A 168 -2.50 21.71 -0.09
N GLU A 169 -1.44 21.32 -0.80
CA GLU A 169 -1.43 20.08 -1.58
C GLU A 169 -1.13 18.90 -0.67
N VAL A 170 -0.03 18.97 0.08
CA VAL A 170 0.41 17.87 0.97
C VAL A 170 -0.63 17.53 2.04
N SER A 171 -1.44 18.49 2.51
CA SER A 171 -2.51 18.24 3.49
C SER A 171 -3.66 17.38 2.95
N LYS A 172 -3.73 17.15 1.64
CA LYS A 172 -4.70 16.24 1.01
C LYS A 172 -4.17 14.80 0.97
N TRP A 173 -2.88 14.59 1.20
CA TRP A 173 -2.27 13.28 1.11
C TRP A 173 -2.47 12.51 2.41
N TYR A 174 -2.51 11.19 2.30
CA TYR A 174 -2.50 10.30 3.46
C TYR A 174 -1.07 9.85 3.75
N PHE A 175 -0.77 9.67 5.04
CA PHE A 175 0.51 9.15 5.51
C PHE A 175 0.27 7.91 6.34
N GLU A 176 0.66 6.75 5.80
CA GLU A 176 0.60 5.44 6.45
C GLU A 176 1.98 5.09 7.01
N VAL A 177 2.03 4.67 8.27
CA VAL A 177 3.28 4.33 8.94
C VAL A 177 3.56 2.85 8.79
N TRP A 178 4.56 2.52 7.99
CA TRP A 178 5.00 1.14 7.72
C TRP A 178 3.94 0.28 6.98
N ASN A 179 4.21 -1.02 6.85
CA ASN A 179 3.29 -2.00 6.29
C ASN A 179 3.36 -3.31 7.08
N GLU A 180 2.19 -3.79 7.51
CA GLU A 180 1.98 -5.11 8.12
C GLU A 180 3.04 -5.47 9.20
N PRO A 181 3.22 -4.62 10.23
CA PRO A 181 4.22 -4.86 11.29
C PRO A 181 3.94 -6.14 12.10
N ASN A 182 2.73 -6.69 12.02
CA ASN A 182 2.30 -7.91 12.69
C ASN A 182 2.69 -9.21 11.98
N GLU A 183 3.18 -9.15 10.75
CA GLU A 183 3.50 -10.35 9.97
C GLU A 183 4.76 -11.07 10.47
N THR A 184 4.62 -12.38 10.67
CA THR A 184 5.61 -13.23 11.34
C THR A 184 6.90 -13.46 10.56
N PHE A 185 6.91 -13.18 9.25
CA PHE A 185 8.07 -13.36 8.37
C PHE A 185 8.96 -12.12 8.23
N ARG A 186 8.67 -11.01 8.94
CA ARG A 186 9.48 -9.78 8.97
C ARG A 186 10.58 -9.79 10.05
N GLY A 187 10.96 -10.97 10.55
CA GLY A 187 11.98 -11.16 11.59
C GLY A 187 11.44 -10.94 13.02
N ASP A 188 12.19 -11.43 14.01
CA ASP A 188 11.77 -11.41 15.43
C ASP A 188 11.68 -10.00 16.04
N THR A 189 12.28 -8.99 15.41
CA THR A 189 12.39 -7.61 15.90
C THR A 189 11.09 -6.81 15.85
N TRP A 190 10.17 -7.09 14.91
CA TRP A 190 8.83 -6.46 14.88
C TRP A 190 7.77 -7.23 15.65
N ARG A 191 8.06 -8.48 16.06
CA ARG A 191 7.13 -9.29 16.87
C ARG A 191 6.73 -8.61 18.17
N GLN A 192 7.55 -7.69 18.64
CA GLN A 192 7.27 -6.89 19.81
C GLN A 192 6.46 -5.66 19.36
N GLN A 193 5.16 -5.68 19.65
CA GLN A 193 4.22 -4.59 19.32
C GLN A 193 4.77 -3.20 19.69
N HIS A 194 5.51 -3.09 20.80
CA HIS A 194 6.11 -1.85 21.25
C HIS A 194 7.20 -1.29 20.31
N THR A 195 7.87 -2.14 19.50
CA THR A 195 8.82 -1.69 18.47
C THR A 195 8.09 -0.88 17.41
N TYR A 196 6.97 -1.41 16.92
CA TYR A 196 6.13 -0.69 15.96
C TYR A 196 5.51 0.57 16.58
N PHE A 197 5.01 0.50 17.81
CA PHE A 197 4.45 1.69 18.47
C PHE A 197 5.49 2.77 18.69
N GLY A 198 6.73 2.42 19.04
CA GLY A 198 7.83 3.39 19.10
C GLY A 198 8.14 4.04 17.76
N LEU A 199 8.08 3.28 16.66
CA LEU A 199 8.23 3.81 15.30
C LEU A 199 7.08 4.77 14.97
N TYR A 200 5.84 4.35 15.25
CA TYR A 200 4.63 5.14 15.04
C TYR A 200 4.69 6.46 15.81
N ASP A 201 4.98 6.40 17.11
CA ASP A 201 5.13 7.58 17.98
C ASP A 201 6.25 8.51 17.51
N ALA A 202 7.32 7.99 16.93
CA ALA A 202 8.40 8.82 16.38
C ALA A 202 8.02 9.45 15.04
N THR A 203 7.06 8.87 14.32
CA THR A 203 6.60 9.32 12.99
C THR A 203 5.49 10.37 13.09
N ALA A 204 4.52 10.16 13.99
CA ALA A 204 3.28 10.95 14.08
C ALA A 204 3.41 12.26 14.87
N ARG A 205 4.63 12.67 15.25
CA ARG A 205 4.92 13.86 16.07
C ARG A 205 5.04 15.15 15.26
#